data_AF-A0A969B1Y8-F1
#
_entry.id   AF-A0A969B1Y8-F1
#
_cell.length_a   1.000
_cell.length_b   1.000
_cell.length_c   1.000
_cell.angle_alpha   90.00
_cell.angle_beta   90.00
_cell.angle_gamma   90.00
#
_symmetry.space_group_name_H-M   'P 1'
#
loop_
_entity.id
_entity.type
_entity.pdbx_description
1 polymer ?
#
loop_
_entity_poly.entity_id
_entity_poly.type
_entity_poly.pdbx_seq_one_letter_code
_entity_poly.pdbx_strand_id
1 'polypeptide(L)'
;MPYDQWYEQLSAIAQGAEDHPLYPLVSLFSSRREGDSPASPDPMELPFDCHNTITGLTHAPFTCPALDETLFVTYLNALKKAGGLMTPSASVSY
;
A
#
# COMPACT_ATOMS: atom_id res chain seq x y z
N MET A 1 -2.51 -1.79 -14.82
CA MET A 1 -3.75 -1.00 -14.90
C MET A 1 -3.43 0.42 -14.46
N PRO A 2 -3.83 1.46 -15.22
CA PRO A 2 -3.68 2.88 -14.84
C PRO A 2 -4.34 3.19 -13.50
N TYR A 3 -3.81 4.18 -12.77
CA TYR A 3 -4.31 4.53 -11.44
C TYR A 3 -5.77 4.96 -11.46
N ASP A 4 -6.15 5.81 -12.40
CA ASP A 4 -7.54 6.29 -12.52
C ASP A 4 -8.52 5.15 -12.79
N GLN A 5 -8.14 4.21 -13.66
CA GLN A 5 -8.97 3.04 -13.95
C GLN A 5 -9.12 2.13 -12.72
N TRP A 6 -8.05 1.95 -11.94
CA TRP A 6 -8.12 1.22 -10.67
C TRP A 6 -9.00 1.93 -9.64
N TYR A 7 -8.88 3.25 -9.53
CA TYR A 7 -9.64 4.06 -8.58
C TYR A 7 -11.13 4.10 -8.93
N GLU A 8 -11.48 4.16 -10.22
CA GLU A 8 -12.86 4.05 -10.69
C GLU A 8 -13.46 2.68 -10.32
N GLN A 9 -12.71 1.59 -10.49
CA GLN A 9 -13.14 0.26 -10.06
C GLN A 9 -13.35 0.18 -8.54
N LEU A 10 -12.40 0.70 -7.75
CA LEU A 10 -12.54 0.77 -6.29
C LEU A 10 -13.81 1.54 -5.89
N SER A 11 -14.02 2.70 -6.51
CA SER A 11 -15.18 3.57 -6.26
C SER A 11 -16.50 2.88 -6.63
N ALA A 12 -16.52 2.16 -7.75
CA ALA A 12 -17.70 1.41 -8.19
C ALA A 12 -18.05 0.25 -7.25
N ILE A 13 -17.05 -0.48 -6.76
CA ILE A 13 -17.27 -1.59 -5.79
C ILE A 13 -17.83 -1.07 -4.47
N ALA A 14 -17.36 0.09 -4.01
CA ALA A 14 -17.78 0.69 -2.75
C ALA A 14 -19.06 1.53 -2.85
N GLN A 15 -19.60 1.77 -4.05
CA GLN A 15 -20.68 2.72 -4.27
C GLN A 15 -21.96 2.31 -3.53
N GLY A 16 -22.48 3.19 -2.68
CA GLY A 16 -23.75 2.98 -1.96
C GLY A 16 -23.71 1.90 -0.90
N ALA A 17 -22.52 1.40 -0.53
CA ALA A 17 -22.34 0.36 0.46
C ALA A 17 -21.39 0.85 1.56
N GLU A 18 -21.90 1.68 2.48
CA GLU A 18 -21.12 2.23 3.60
C GLU A 18 -20.53 1.14 4.51
N ASP A 19 -21.22 0.00 4.62
CA ASP A 19 -20.76 -1.19 5.36
C ASP A 19 -19.71 -2.01 4.59
N HIS A 20 -19.41 -1.67 3.33
CA HIS A 20 -18.44 -2.43 2.54
C HIS A 20 -17.02 -2.14 3.05
N PRO A 21 -16.17 -3.16 3.29
CA PRO A 21 -14.81 -2.97 3.83
C PRO A 21 -13.91 -2.04 3.00
N LEU A 22 -14.20 -1.88 1.71
CA LEU A 22 -13.46 -0.97 0.82
C LEU A 22 -13.96 0.47 0.83
N TYR A 23 -15.13 0.75 1.40
CA TYR A 23 -15.69 2.11 1.49
C TYR A 23 -14.74 3.14 2.12
N PRO A 24 -14.13 2.87 3.30
CA PRO A 24 -13.17 3.83 3.88
C PRO A 24 -11.89 4.00 3.07
N LEU A 25 -11.58 3.08 2.14
CA LEU A 25 -10.39 3.19 1.29
C LEU A 25 -10.59 4.15 0.12
N VAL A 26 -11.82 4.39 -0.32
CA VAL A 26 -12.11 5.31 -1.43
C VAL A 26 -11.55 6.70 -1.13
N SER A 27 -11.82 7.24 0.06
CA SER A 27 -11.32 8.56 0.47
C SER A 27 -9.80 8.59 0.70
N LEU A 28 -9.19 7.48 1.12
CA LEU A 28 -7.74 7.41 1.32
C LEU A 28 -6.98 7.57 0.00
N PHE A 29 -7.58 7.11 -1.10
CA PHE A 29 -6.95 7.06 -2.43
C PHE A 29 -7.43 8.18 -3.38
N SER A 30 -8.40 9.00 -2.99
CA SER A 30 -8.92 10.08 -3.85
C SER A 30 -7.89 11.16 -4.17
N SER A 31 -6.98 11.45 -3.24
CA SER A 31 -5.97 12.52 -3.33
C SER A 31 -4.90 12.28 -4.39
N ARG A 32 -4.72 11.04 -4.86
CA ARG A 32 -3.76 10.73 -5.93
C ARG A 32 -4.37 10.92 -7.33
N ARG A 33 -5.69 11.12 -7.42
CA ARG A 33 -6.41 11.44 -8.68
C ARG A 33 -6.38 12.94 -8.98
N GLU A 34 -6.47 13.77 -7.95
CA GLU A 34 -6.40 15.22 -8.06
C GLU A 34 -4.94 15.63 -8.11
N GLY A 35 -4.39 15.66 -9.32
CA GLY A 35 -3.02 16.13 -9.57
C GLY A 35 -2.80 17.48 -8.89
N ASP A 36 -1.89 17.49 -7.92
CA ASP A 36 -1.37 18.71 -7.33
C ASP A 36 -0.58 19.45 -8.42
N SER A 37 -1.24 20.40 -9.10
CA SER A 37 -0.71 21.30 -10.14
C SER A 37 -0.15 20.68 -11.45
N PRO A 38 -0.16 21.44 -12.57
CA PRO A 38 0.33 20.98 -13.88
C PRO A 38 1.86 20.88 -13.98
N ALA A 39 2.57 20.55 -12.90
CA ALA A 39 4.02 20.45 -12.87
C ALA A 39 4.53 19.47 -11.80
N SER A 40 4.20 18.17 -11.88
CA SER A 40 5.01 17.03 -11.41
C SER A 40 4.27 15.70 -11.65
N PRO A 41 4.87 14.65 -12.26
CA PRO A 41 4.20 13.38 -12.55
C PRO A 41 4.14 12.37 -11.39
N ASP A 42 4.56 12.73 -10.18
CA ASP A 42 4.50 11.86 -9.01
C ASP A 42 4.01 12.70 -7.82
N PRO A 43 3.30 12.11 -6.83
CA PRO A 43 3.11 12.79 -5.54
C PRO A 43 4.49 13.26 -5.12
N MET A 44 4.66 14.55 -4.86
CA MET A 44 5.95 15.15 -4.55
C MET A 44 6.50 14.46 -3.30
N GLU A 45 7.18 13.33 -3.49
CA GLU A 45 7.93 12.63 -2.46
C GLU A 45 8.99 13.65 -2.09
N LEU A 46 8.72 14.40 -1.03
CA LEU A 46 9.69 15.29 -0.43
C LEU A 46 10.97 14.46 -0.32
N PRO A 47 12.10 14.91 -0.90
CA PRO A 47 13.33 14.15 -0.84
C PRO A 47 13.66 13.93 0.64
N PHE A 48 13.45 12.70 1.11
CA PHE A 48 13.62 12.35 2.50
C PHE A 48 15.09 11.98 2.71
N ASP A 49 15.85 12.92 3.29
CA ASP A 49 17.27 12.72 3.54
C ASP A 49 17.48 11.90 4.83
N CYS A 50 18.00 10.68 4.66
CA CYS A 50 18.35 9.77 5.74
C CYS A 50 19.80 9.90 6.23
N HIS A 51 20.62 10.82 5.69
CA HIS A 51 22.07 10.85 5.90
C HIS A 51 22.45 10.86 7.38
N ASN A 52 21.94 11.82 8.16
CA ASN A 52 22.26 11.95 9.59
C ASN A 52 21.86 10.71 10.40
N THR A 53 20.72 10.11 10.07
CA THR A 53 20.24 8.87 10.71
C THR A 53 21.15 7.71 10.42
N ILE A 54 21.56 7.53 9.15
CA ILE A 54 22.47 6.47 8.72
C ILE A 54 23.85 6.63 9.41
N THR A 55 24.38 7.86 9.45
CA THR A 55 25.64 8.16 10.13
C THR A 55 25.55 7.87 11.63
N GLY A 56 24.48 8.31 12.30
CA GLY A 56 24.29 8.06 13.73
C GLY A 56 24.12 6.58 14.07
N LEU A 57 23.57 5.77 13.16
CA LEU A 57 23.33 4.34 13.35
C LEU A 57 24.45 3.44 12.83
N THR A 58 25.58 4.00 12.38
CA THR A 58 26.67 3.20 11.77
C THR A 58 27.24 2.12 12.71
N HIS A 59 27.14 2.33 14.03
CA HIS A 59 27.59 1.36 15.04
C HIS A 59 26.44 0.61 15.74
N ALA A 60 25.20 0.76 15.26
CA ALA A 60 24.07 0.02 15.80
C ALA A 60 24.21 -1.47 15.44
N PRO A 61 23.80 -2.39 16.33
CA PRO A 61 23.85 -3.83 16.06
C PRO A 61 22.72 -4.30 15.13
N PHE A 62 21.99 -3.38 14.51
CA PHE A 62 20.85 -3.67 13.63
C PHE A 62 20.93 -2.82 12.37
N THR A 63 20.40 -3.36 11.28
CA THR A 63 20.34 -2.72 9.96
C THR A 63 18.88 -2.64 9.50
N CYS A 64 18.58 -1.67 8.63
CA CYS A 64 17.28 -1.67 7.94
C CYS A 64 17.17 -2.95 7.09
N PRO A 65 16.09 -3.73 7.19
CA PRO A 65 15.91 -4.89 6.34
C PRO A 65 15.79 -4.46 4.87
N ALA A 66 16.28 -5.30 3.96
CA ALA A 66 16.12 -5.06 2.53
C ALA A 66 14.63 -5.13 2.15
N LEU A 67 14.21 -4.27 1.22
CA LEU A 67 12.87 -4.32 0.62
C LEU A 67 12.85 -5.41 -0.46
N ASP A 68 12.75 -6.66 -0.02
CA ASP A 68 12.77 -7.84 -0.89
C ASP A 68 11.52 -8.72 -0.74
N GLU A 69 11.45 -9.76 -1.57
CA GLU A 69 10.35 -10.73 -1.57
C GLU A 69 10.22 -11.45 -0.21
N THR A 70 11.34 -11.72 0.47
CA THR A 70 11.35 -12.41 1.76
C THR A 70 10.66 -11.57 2.82
N LEU A 71 10.94 -10.26 2.86
CA LEU A 71 10.27 -9.32 3.72
C LEU A 71 8.77 -9.24 3.38
N PHE A 72 8.42 -9.16 2.09
CA PHE A 72 7.03 -9.12 1.65
C PHE A 72 6.24 -10.38 2.09
N VAL A 73 6.79 -11.57 1.87
CA VAL A 73 6.19 -12.84 2.32
C VAL A 73 6.04 -12.88 3.84
N THR A 74 6.98 -12.30 4.58
CA THR A 74 6.90 -12.20 6.04
C THR A 74 5.68 -11.37 6.47
N TYR A 75 5.43 -10.22 5.83
CA TYR A 75 4.23 -9.42 6.08
C TYR A 75 2.94 -10.16 5.73
N LEU A 76 2.88 -10.84 4.58
CA LEU A 76 1.70 -11.61 4.18
C LEU A 76 1.39 -12.73 5.18
N ASN A 77 2.42 -13.44 5.67
CA ASN A 77 2.25 -14.48 6.67
C ASN A 77 1.76 -13.93 8.01
N ALA A 78 2.26 -12.76 8.43
CA ALA A 78 1.78 -12.08 9.62
C ALA A 78 0.30 -11.66 9.47
N LEU A 79 -0.08 -11.09 8.33
CA LEU A 79 -1.47 -10.71 8.05
C LEU A 79 -2.41 -11.91 8.03
N LYS A 80 -2.01 -13.04 7.45
CA LYS A 80 -2.79 -14.30 7.49
C LYS A 80 -2.99 -14.79 8.92
N LYS A 81 -1.93 -14.81 9.73
CA LYS A 81 -2.01 -15.22 11.15
C LYS A 81 -2.93 -14.31 11.96
N ALA A 82 -2.96 -13.03 11.64
CA ALA A 82 -3.86 -12.06 12.27
C ALA A 82 -5.31 -12.11 11.73
N GLY A 83 -5.60 -12.96 10.74
CA GLY A 83 -6.92 -13.04 10.10
C GLY A 83 -7.24 -11.88 9.15
N GLY A 84 -6.27 -11.01 8.85
CA GLY A 84 -6.44 -9.88 7.94
C GLY A 84 -6.42 -10.27 6.46
N LEU A 85 -5.99 -11.50 6.14
CA LEU A 85 -6.09 -12.07 4.80
C LEU A 85 -6.81 -13.42 4.89
N MET A 86 -7.84 -13.59 4.07
CA MET A 86 -8.44 -14.91 3.87
C MET A 86 -7.43 -15.81 3.17
N THR A 87 -7.29 -17.04 3.67
CA THR A 87 -6.62 -18.09 2.88
C THR A 87 -7.52 -18.43 1.70
N PRO A 88 -7.02 -18.44 0.45
CA PRO A 88 -7.84 -18.83 -0.68
C PRO A 88 -8.42 -20.22 -0.41
N SER A 89 -9.75 -20.35 -0.37
CA SER A 89 -10.40 -21.66 -0.37
C SER A 89 -10.06 -22.34 -1.68
N ALA A 90 -9.35 -23.45 -1.63
CA ALA A 90 -9.09 -24.31 -2.78
C ALA A 90 -10.40 -24.98 -3.21
N SER A 91 -11.31 -24.26 -3.87
CA SER A 91 -12.58 -24.82 -4.33
C SER A 91 -13.19 -23.97 -5.46
N VAL A 92 -12.71 -24.13 -6.69
CA VAL A 92 -13.60 -24.21 -7.87
C VAL A 92 -12.93 -25.15 -8.87
N SER A 93 -13.31 -26.43 -8.86
CA SER A 93 -13.13 -27.33 -10.00
C SER A 93 -14.28 -27.05 -10.97
N TYR A 94 -13.96 -26.73 -12.23
CA TYR A 94 -14.91 -26.71 -13.34
C TYR A 94 -14.92 -28.07 -14.04
#